data_AF-A0A535B0I0-F1
#
_entry.id   AF-A0A535B0I0-F1
#
_cell.length_a   1.000
_cell.length_b   1.000
_cell.length_c   1.000
_cell.angle_alpha   90.00
_cell.angle_beta   90.00
_cell.angle_gamma   90.00
#
_symmetry.space_group_name_H-M   'P 1'
#
loop_
_entity.id
_entity.type
_entity.pdbx_description
1 polymer ?
#
loop_
_entity_poly.entity_id
_entity_poly.type
_entity_poly.pdbx_seq_one_letter_code
_entity_poly.pdbx_strand_id
1 'polypeptide(L)' 'MTHNIKKLDTTLGDLIAAASEVAFEYSDNDKEAYRLARLALIEILRNASYSMNVEENFNGPSIRKYLN' A
#
# COMPACT_ATOMS: atom_id res chain seq x y z
N MET A 1 20.52 -21.88 9.95
CA MET A 1 20.46 -20.53 10.52
C MET A 1 18.99 -20.14 10.56
N THR A 2 18.37 -20.17 11.74
CA THR A 2 16.97 -19.81 11.94
C THR A 2 16.82 -18.30 11.73
N HIS A 3 16.10 -17.89 10.68
CA HIS A 3 15.72 -16.48 10.50
C HIS A 3 14.90 -16.08 11.73
N ASN A 4 15.51 -15.29 12.61
CA ASN A 4 14.82 -14.68 13.73
C ASN A 4 13.97 -13.55 13.15
N ILE A 5 12.74 -13.90 12.72
CA ILE A 5 11.75 -12.94 12.24
C ILE A 5 11.33 -12.14 13.47
N LYS A 6 12.08 -11.07 13.77
CA LYS A 6 11.69 -10.10 14.78
C LYS A 6 10.39 -9.47 14.29
N LYS A 7 9.29 -9.82 14.97
CA LYS A 7 8.00 -9.16 14.76
C LYS A 7 8.22 -7.67 15.03
N LEU A 8 7.93 -6.85 14.03
CA LEU A 8 8.04 -5.40 14.16
C LEU A 8 6.96 -4.96 15.16
N ASP A 9 7.37 -4.29 16.23
CA ASP A 9 6.44 -3.75 17.22
C ASP A 9 5.86 -2.45 16.65
N THR A 10 4.81 -2.61 15.87
CA THR A 10 4.16 -1.52 15.14
C THR A 10 2.66 -1.76 15.12
N THR A 11 1.89 -0.68 15.18
CA THR A 11 0.43 -0.73 15.07
C THR A 11 -0.01 -0.43 13.65
N LEU A 12 -1.25 -0.80 13.32
CA LEU A 12 -1.87 -0.36 12.07
C LEU A 12 -1.95 1.18 11.98
N GLY A 13 -2.11 1.86 13.12
CA GLY A 13 -2.11 3.32 13.19
C GLY A 13 -0.77 3.92 12.76
N ASP A 14 0.33 3.35 13.22
CA ASP A 14 1.68 3.80 12.86
C ASP A 14 1.94 3.61 11.36
N LEU A 15 1.48 2.50 10.78
CA LEU A 15 1.60 2.26 9.34
C LEU A 15 0.79 3.26 8.53
N ILE A 16 -0.44 3.57 8.95
CA ILE A 16 -1.29 4.58 8.30
C ILE A 16 -0.61 5.95 8.38
N ALA A 17 -0.13 6.34 9.57
CA ALA A 17 0.55 7.62 9.77
C ALA A 17 1.77 7.76 8.86
N ALA A 18 2.64 6.75 8.80
CA ALA A 18 3.83 6.77 7.95
C ALA A 18 3.48 6.86 6.45
N ALA A 19 2.50 6.09 5.98
CA ALA A 19 2.06 6.16 4.58
C ALA A 19 1.41 7.51 4.24
N SER A 20 0.67 8.10 5.19
CA SER A 20 0.09 9.43 5.04
C SER A 20 1.18 10.50 5.00
N GLU A 21 2.12 10.52 5.95
CA GLU A 21 3.20 11.51 6.02
C GLU A 21 3.95 11.62 4.69
N VAL A 22 4.41 10.49 4.16
CA VAL A 22 5.07 10.45 2.84
C VAL A 22 4.15 10.96 1.74
N ALA A 23 2.88 10.54 1.70
CA ALA A 23 1.96 10.99 0.65
C ALA A 23 1.71 12.51 0.67
N PHE A 24 1.67 13.12 1.86
CA PHE A 24 1.54 14.57 2.04
C PHE A 24 2.84 15.33 1.72
N GLU A 25 4.01 14.71 1.89
CA GLU A 25 5.27 15.28 1.41
C GLU A 25 5.33 15.34 -0.14
N TYR A 26 4.68 14.39 -0.81
CA TYR A 26 4.69 14.30 -2.28
C TYR A 26 3.53 15.04 -2.98
N SER A 27 2.52 15.52 -2.24
CA SER A 27 1.35 16.17 -2.83
C SER A 27 0.83 17.32 -1.98
N ASP A 28 0.84 18.53 -2.54
CA ASP A 28 0.26 19.73 -1.93
C ASP A 28 -1.29 19.75 -1.93
N ASN A 29 -1.93 18.74 -2.51
CA ASN A 29 -3.38 18.59 -2.52
C ASN A 29 -3.80 17.44 -1.62
N ASP A 30 -4.45 17.78 -0.50
CA ASP A 30 -4.90 16.81 0.51
C ASP A 30 -5.67 15.62 -0.10
N LYS A 31 -6.54 15.87 -1.09
CA LYS A 31 -7.34 14.81 -1.70
C LYS A 31 -6.47 13.82 -2.48
N GLU A 32 -5.45 14.31 -3.17
CA GLU A 32 -4.49 13.46 -3.88
C GLU A 32 -3.53 12.77 -2.91
N ALA A 33 -3.09 13.45 -1.85
CA ALA A 33 -2.30 12.83 -0.78
C ALA A 33 -3.04 11.65 -0.13
N TYR A 34 -4.33 11.81 0.22
CA TYR A 34 -5.15 10.70 0.72
C TYR A 34 -5.29 9.55 -0.30
N ARG A 35 -5.41 9.87 -1.59
CA ARG A 35 -5.46 8.86 -2.66
C ARG A 35 -4.15 8.09 -2.75
N LEU A 36 -3.01 8.77 -2.67
CA LEU A 36 -1.68 8.19 -2.71
C LEU A 36 -1.41 7.31 -1.47
N ALA A 37 -1.72 7.81 -0.27
CA ALA A 37 -1.60 7.04 0.97
C ALA A 37 -2.42 5.74 0.90
N ARG A 38 -3.65 5.81 0.39
CA ARG A 38 -4.50 4.63 0.19
C ARG A 38 -3.87 3.62 -0.77
N LEU A 39 -3.30 4.07 -1.89
CA LEU A 39 -2.65 3.18 -2.86
C LEU A 39 -1.41 2.51 -2.26
N ALA A 40 -0.58 3.26 -1.55
CA ALA A 40 0.59 2.73 -0.87
C ALA A 40 0.21 1.68 0.19
N LEU A 41 -0.80 1.96 1.02
CA LEU A 41 -1.29 1.02 2.02
C LEU A 41 -1.84 -0.27 1.40
N ILE A 42 -2.62 -0.16 0.31
CA ILE A 42 -3.11 -1.34 -0.42
C ILE A 42 -1.93 -2.18 -0.92
N GLU A 43 -0.91 -1.56 -1.48
CA GLU A 43 0.26 -2.26 -2.02
C GLU A 43 1.09 -2.92 -0.91
N ILE A 44 1.29 -2.24 0.21
CA ILE A 44 1.99 -2.79 1.39
C ILE A 44 1.23 -4.00 1.93
N LEU A 45 -0.09 -3.89 2.13
CA LEU A 45 -0.92 -4.99 2.63
C LEU A 45 -0.98 -6.15 1.65
N ARG A 46 -1.06 -5.84 0.35
CA ARG A 46 -1.01 -6.82 -0.73
C ARG A 46 0.30 -7.60 -0.70
N ASN A 47 1.43 -6.92 -0.64
CA ASN A 47 2.75 -7.55 -0.59
C ASN A 47 2.99 -8.31 0.72
N ALA A 48 2.48 -7.80 1.84
CA ALA A 48 2.47 -8.52 3.11
C ALA A 48 1.62 -9.81 3.00
N SER A 49 0.48 -9.76 2.31
CA SER A 49 -0.40 -10.91 2.12
C SER A 49 0.11 -11.92 1.09
N TYR A 50 0.86 -11.49 0.06
CA TYR A 50 1.47 -12.39 -0.92
C TYR A 50 2.62 -13.22 -0.35
N SER A 51 3.22 -12.80 0.78
CA SER A 51 4.12 -13.67 1.56
C SER A 51 3.37 -14.87 2.19
N MET A 52 2.03 -14.88 2.13
CA MET A 52 1.13 -15.91 2.64
C MET A 52 0.53 -16.74 1.49
N ASN A 53 1.37 -17.21 0.57
CA ASN A 53 1.03 -18.05 -0.59
C ASN A 53 0.20 -17.38 -1.70
N VAL A 54 0.36 -17.93 -2.90
CA VAL A 54 -0.45 -17.80 -4.11
C VAL A 54 0.25 -17.01 -5.22
N GLU A 55 0.96 -17.81 -6.02
CA GLU A 55 1.25 -17.55 -7.42
C GLU A 55 -0.02 -17.08 -8.17
N GLU A 56 0.21 -16.25 -9.17
CA GLU A 56 -0.65 -15.98 -10.33
C GLU A 56 -1.60 -14.76 -10.32
N ASN A 57 -1.44 -14.03 -11.42
CA ASN A 57 -2.41 -13.17 -12.11
C ASN A 57 -2.62 -11.75 -11.58
N PHE A 58 -1.53 -10.99 -11.72
CA PHE A 58 -1.57 -9.59 -12.13
C PHE A 58 -2.51 -9.37 -13.33
N ASN A 59 -3.68 -8.81 -13.06
CA ASN A 59 -4.40 -7.99 -14.04
C ASN A 59 -4.83 -6.69 -13.36
N GLY A 60 -4.04 -5.64 -13.60
CA GLY A 60 -4.33 -4.29 -13.11
C GLY A 60 -5.68 -3.78 -13.62
N PRO A 61 -6.27 -2.78 -12.96
CA PRO A 61 -7.56 -2.23 -13.39
C PRO A 61 -7.41 -1.64 -14.79
N SER A 62 -8.06 -2.28 -15.77
CA SER A 62 -8.28 -1.71 -17.08
C SER A 62 -9.12 -0.44 -16.90
N ILE A 63 -8.49 0.73 -17.02
CA ILE A 63 -9.20 2.00 -17.19
C ILE A 63 -9.90 1.94 -18.53
N ARG A 64 -11.12 1.38 -18.56
CA ARG A 64 -12.04 1.58 -19.69
C ARG A 64 -12.57 3.00 -19.61
N LYS A 65 -11.81 3.85 -20.29
CA LYS A 65 -12.20 5.05 -21.00
C LYS A 65 -13.66 4.95 -21.49
N TYR A 66 -14.60 5.57 -20.76
CA TYR A 66 -15.90 5.93 -21.34
C TYR A 66 -15.68 7.20 -22.16
N LEU A 67 -15.31 7.00 -23.43
CA LEU A 67 -15.45 7.98 -24.49
C LEU A 67 -16.70 7.59 -25.29
N ASN A 68 -17.58 8.58 -25.44
CA ASN A 68 -18.80 8.67 -26.26
C ASN A 68 -20.02 7.91 -25.75
#